data_AF-A0A7X8HD78-F1
#
_entry.id   AF-A0A7X8HD78-F1
#
_cell.length_a   1.000
_cell.length_b   1.000
_cell.length_c   1.000
_cell.angle_alpha   90.00
_cell.angle_beta   90.00
_cell.angle_gamma   90.00
#
_symmetry.space_group_name_H-M   'P 1'
#
loop_
_entity.id
_entity.type
_entity.pdbx_description
1 polymer ?
#
loop_
_entity_poly.entity_id
_entity_poly.type
_entity_poly.pdbx_seq_one_letter_code
_entity_poly.pdbx_strand_id
1 'polypeptide(L)'
;MSDTEAGKSAATEKEEVRALLVLDDEYGANFLIEDEIPNIRTQLLRYGWELTTAAVQEEIRPCPWGARNAGQTSFRPDLRVRDLGDPGRYDVIILLPGKSQAKLRDDPGFLAFLRRAANLGRVIAAWCRSGRILAKAGVLEGVRIVGKPEYRAEYEAAGAFPAATGSREETCPPVSDRGIVTTLRSKFFRTAMCEEIRKTVESSVPRLALRRPPPKSRASALSFAVYARKGQEFEARILVESLRTFGGVLGEAPVSILFPTDSPLREGPDRELLSRLGAALIPFRGDPKVMAHPLSDKSAAAAEAERRADGKTEALAWLDADTIFLDEPGDFLLPSGIALAGRPVHHTLIGSPWDEPVSPLWELLYEEESVPIANVFPMVTTVDRRRIRPYFNAGCLVVRPDRRILRTWYAELARLLRSPGLVEESAKIPRGSLFLHQAILSAVILSRIPKEQIAELPFRYNYPLALHRHCPADLRPESWNALATLRYDNLENLSGGGWKTLPAQGVTARWLAERFGG
;
A
#
# COMPACT_ATOMS: atom_id res chain seq x y z
N MET A 1 -44.44 -24.10 -26.51
CA MET A 1 -44.59 -22.75 -25.90
C MET A 1 -44.55 -22.91 -24.40
N SER A 2 -43.37 -22.69 -23.80
CA SER A 2 -43.17 -22.09 -22.45
C SER A 2 -41.70 -22.29 -22.05
N ASP A 3 -40.80 -21.66 -22.80
CA ASP A 3 -39.43 -21.36 -22.36
C ASP A 3 -39.46 -19.93 -21.82
N THR A 4 -39.52 -19.74 -20.50
CA THR A 4 -39.03 -18.57 -19.76
C THR A 4 -39.32 -18.73 -18.27
N GLU A 5 -38.46 -18.17 -17.41
CA GLU A 5 -38.58 -18.08 -15.94
C GLU A 5 -37.89 -19.12 -15.05
N ALA A 6 -36.76 -19.71 -15.47
CA ALA A 6 -35.86 -20.42 -14.54
C ALA A 6 -34.39 -19.93 -14.57
N GLY A 7 -34.15 -18.73 -15.13
CA GLY A 7 -32.79 -18.20 -15.37
C GLY A 7 -32.43 -16.90 -14.64
N LYS A 8 -33.26 -16.39 -13.72
CA LYS A 8 -33.01 -15.14 -12.99
C LYS A 8 -33.25 -15.31 -11.48
N SER A 9 -32.38 -16.02 -10.76
CA SER A 9 -32.38 -15.95 -9.29
C SER A 9 -31.11 -16.47 -8.58
N ALA A 10 -29.97 -16.60 -9.25
CA ALA A 10 -28.72 -17.05 -8.58
C ALA A 10 -27.48 -16.23 -8.94
N ALA A 11 -27.65 -15.12 -9.66
CA ALA A 11 -26.56 -14.26 -10.13
C ALA A 11 -26.90 -12.79 -9.90
N THR A 12 -26.64 -12.29 -8.68
CA THR A 12 -26.52 -10.83 -8.35
C THR A 12 -26.11 -10.54 -6.89
N GLU A 13 -26.18 -11.50 -5.96
CA GLU A 13 -26.03 -11.22 -4.51
C GLU A 13 -24.60 -10.95 -3.96
N LYS A 14 -23.53 -10.84 -4.77
CA LYS A 14 -22.14 -10.68 -4.23
C LYS A 14 -21.26 -9.60 -4.87
N GLU A 15 -21.81 -8.76 -5.75
CA GLU A 15 -21.00 -7.83 -6.56
C GLU A 15 -20.98 -6.40 -6.03
N GLU A 16 -22.03 -5.97 -5.34
CA GLU A 16 -22.20 -4.57 -4.94
C GLU A 16 -21.29 -4.18 -3.77
N VAL A 17 -20.78 -2.94 -3.78
CA VAL A 17 -20.07 -2.37 -2.63
C VAL A 17 -21.11 -1.95 -1.60
N ARG A 18 -20.97 -2.41 -0.35
CA ARG A 18 -21.86 -2.04 0.74
C ARG A 18 -21.29 -0.85 1.49
N ALA A 19 -21.91 0.31 1.33
CA ALA A 19 -21.45 1.56 1.89
C ALA A 19 -22.38 2.07 2.99
N LEU A 20 -21.83 2.29 4.18
CA LEU A 20 -22.54 2.93 5.30
C LEU A 20 -22.29 4.44 5.28
N LEU A 21 -23.35 5.23 5.13
CA LEU A 21 -23.32 6.69 5.12
C LEU A 21 -23.82 7.19 6.47
N VAL A 22 -22.92 7.72 7.30
CA VAL A 22 -23.25 8.14 8.66
C VAL A 22 -23.40 9.66 8.74
N LEU A 23 -24.52 10.09 9.32
CA LEU A 23 -24.93 11.48 9.47
C LEU A 23 -25.17 11.83 10.94
N ASP A 24 -24.99 13.10 11.28
CA ASP A 24 -25.47 13.71 12.53
C ASP A 24 -26.64 14.66 12.20
N ASP A 25 -27.28 15.23 13.22
CA ASP A 25 -28.21 16.35 13.05
C ASP A 25 -27.47 17.56 12.43
N GLU A 26 -28.22 18.49 11.82
CA GLU A 26 -27.66 19.57 11.00
C GLU A 26 -26.73 19.06 9.87
N TYR A 27 -27.19 18.07 9.10
CA TYR A 27 -26.40 17.47 8.03
C TYR A 27 -26.02 18.48 6.93
N GLY A 28 -24.90 18.23 6.26
CA GLY A 28 -24.28 19.16 5.32
C GLY A 28 -24.89 19.10 3.93
N ALA A 29 -24.99 20.27 3.28
CA ALA A 29 -25.73 20.39 2.03
C ALA A 29 -25.23 19.48 0.90
N ASN A 30 -23.92 19.27 0.82
CA ASN A 30 -23.30 18.46 -0.25
C ASN A 30 -23.77 16.99 -0.30
N PHE A 31 -24.44 16.50 0.75
CA PHE A 31 -25.05 15.16 0.74
C PHE A 31 -26.18 15.04 -0.30
N LEU A 32 -27.06 16.04 -0.41
CA LEU A 32 -28.28 16.01 -1.23
C LEU A 32 -28.51 17.27 -2.09
N ILE A 33 -27.57 18.22 -2.10
CA ILE A 33 -27.72 19.46 -2.89
C ILE A 33 -27.91 19.17 -4.38
N GLU A 34 -28.76 19.95 -5.02
CA GLU A 34 -28.93 19.96 -6.47
C GLU A 34 -28.21 21.19 -7.02
N ASP A 35 -27.00 20.98 -7.53
CA ASP A 35 -26.19 21.98 -8.24
C ASP A 35 -25.47 21.31 -9.43
N GLU A 36 -24.68 22.06 -10.20
CA GLU A 36 -24.01 21.59 -11.42
C GLU A 36 -23.10 20.38 -11.19
N ILE A 37 -22.59 20.21 -9.97
CA ILE A 37 -21.77 19.09 -9.57
C ILE A 37 -22.67 18.08 -8.84
N PRO A 38 -22.77 16.82 -9.26
CA PRO A 38 -23.63 15.85 -8.59
C PRO A 38 -23.37 15.74 -7.08
N ASN A 39 -24.41 15.62 -6.25
CA ASN A 39 -24.25 15.40 -4.81
C ASN A 39 -23.58 14.06 -4.48
N ILE A 40 -23.09 13.96 -3.24
CA ILE A 40 -22.33 12.78 -2.77
C ILE A 40 -23.15 11.50 -2.96
N ARG A 41 -24.44 11.51 -2.59
CA ARG A 41 -25.31 10.34 -2.72
C ARG A 41 -25.43 9.88 -4.17
N THR A 42 -25.68 10.81 -5.09
CA THR A 42 -25.82 10.53 -6.52
C THR A 42 -24.54 9.97 -7.11
N GLN A 43 -23.37 10.50 -6.74
CA GLN A 43 -22.09 9.99 -7.23
C GLN A 43 -21.82 8.55 -6.77
N LEU A 44 -22.08 8.25 -5.49
CA LEU A 44 -21.89 6.90 -4.96
C LEU A 44 -22.88 5.90 -5.59
N LEU A 45 -24.14 6.29 -5.80
CA LEU A 45 -25.11 5.46 -6.53
C LEU A 45 -24.68 5.16 -7.97
N ARG A 46 -24.06 6.13 -8.67
CA ARG A 46 -23.53 5.94 -10.03
C ARG A 46 -22.40 4.92 -10.11
N TYR A 47 -21.73 4.62 -9.00
CA TYR A 47 -20.76 3.52 -8.93
C TYR A 47 -21.41 2.14 -8.78
N GLY A 48 -22.75 2.07 -8.67
CA GLY A 48 -23.47 0.82 -8.40
C GLY A 48 -23.17 0.31 -6.99
N TRP A 49 -23.28 1.19 -5.99
CA TRP A 49 -23.04 0.85 -4.59
C TRP A 49 -24.37 0.75 -3.84
N GLU A 50 -24.46 -0.25 -2.97
CA GLU A 50 -25.55 -0.39 -2.02
C GLU A 50 -25.32 0.59 -0.88
N LEU A 51 -26.19 1.58 -0.74
CA LEU A 51 -26.04 2.64 0.25
C LEU A 51 -27.02 2.41 1.41
N THR A 52 -26.48 2.28 2.62
CA THR A 52 -27.25 2.32 3.87
C THR A 52 -26.96 3.62 4.58
N THR A 53 -27.99 4.38 4.94
CA THR A 53 -27.85 5.62 5.71
C THR A 53 -28.12 5.38 7.19
N ALA A 54 -27.32 6.00 8.06
CA ALA A 54 -27.51 5.92 9.50
C ALA A 54 -27.34 7.28 10.18
N ALA A 55 -28.17 7.58 11.18
CA ALA A 55 -27.98 8.77 12.01
C ALA A 55 -28.31 8.53 13.49
N VAL A 56 -27.97 9.50 14.32
CA VAL A 56 -28.19 9.46 15.79
C VAL A 56 -29.68 9.45 16.19
N GLN A 57 -30.56 9.88 15.29
CA GLN A 57 -31.99 10.02 15.52
C GLN A 57 -32.79 9.57 14.28
N GLU A 58 -34.09 9.31 14.46
CA GLU A 58 -35.01 8.82 13.42
C GLU A 58 -35.22 9.80 12.27
N GLU A 59 -35.07 11.09 12.54
CA GLU A 59 -35.22 12.16 11.55
C GLU A 59 -34.22 13.26 11.89
N ILE A 60 -33.36 13.61 10.93
CA ILE A 60 -32.34 14.65 11.07
C ILE A 60 -32.70 15.87 10.22
N ARG A 61 -32.26 17.05 10.68
CA ARG A 61 -32.50 18.30 9.97
C ARG A 61 -31.25 18.72 9.18
N PRO A 62 -31.41 19.44 8.06
CA PRO A 62 -30.29 20.02 7.34
C PRO A 62 -29.67 21.16 8.14
N CYS A 63 -28.42 21.50 7.81
CA CYS A 63 -27.79 22.69 8.38
C CYS A 63 -28.52 23.97 7.95
N PRO A 64 -28.44 25.08 8.71
CA PRO A 64 -29.18 26.31 8.41
C PRO A 64 -28.90 26.86 7.01
N TRP A 65 -27.68 26.70 6.50
CA TRP A 65 -27.33 27.11 5.14
C TRP A 65 -28.01 26.21 4.10
N GLY A 66 -28.01 24.89 4.29
CA GLY A 66 -28.65 23.93 3.38
C GLY A 66 -30.16 24.10 3.31
N ALA A 67 -30.80 24.36 4.46
CA ALA A 67 -32.23 24.65 4.53
C ALA A 67 -32.61 25.92 3.75
N ARG A 68 -31.84 27.02 3.92
CA ARG A 68 -32.16 28.32 3.33
C ARG A 68 -31.76 28.46 1.87
N ASN A 69 -30.63 27.86 1.47
CA ASN A 69 -29.98 28.15 0.18
C ASN A 69 -29.95 26.95 -0.78
N ALA A 70 -30.21 25.74 -0.29
CA ALA A 70 -30.12 24.51 -1.09
C ALA A 70 -31.41 23.68 -1.04
N GLY A 71 -32.52 24.27 -0.58
CA GLY A 71 -33.85 23.65 -0.57
C GLY A 71 -33.96 22.37 0.26
N GLN A 72 -33.04 22.16 1.21
CA GLN A 72 -32.98 20.88 1.93
C GLN A 72 -34.05 20.80 3.02
N THR A 73 -34.63 19.61 3.16
CA THR A 73 -35.66 19.29 4.16
C THR A 73 -35.16 18.26 5.15
N SER A 74 -35.97 17.92 6.16
CA SER A 74 -35.65 16.81 7.05
C SER A 74 -35.43 15.51 6.28
N PHE A 75 -34.51 14.67 6.77
CA PHE A 75 -34.13 13.40 6.17
C PHE A 75 -34.28 12.28 7.19
N ARG A 76 -34.86 11.15 6.78
CA ARG A 76 -35.01 9.94 7.60
C ARG A 76 -33.99 8.89 7.15
N PRO A 77 -32.97 8.58 7.98
CA PRO A 77 -32.01 7.52 7.67
C PRO A 77 -32.65 6.13 7.77
N ASP A 78 -32.02 5.15 7.12
CA ASP A 78 -32.48 3.75 7.12
C ASP A 78 -32.29 3.11 8.50
N LEU A 79 -31.20 3.46 9.20
CA LEU A 79 -30.84 2.93 10.51
C LEU A 79 -30.56 4.04 11.53
N ARG A 80 -30.69 3.68 12.81
CA ARG A 80 -30.08 4.48 13.89
C ARG A 80 -28.68 3.98 14.17
N VAL A 81 -27.80 4.88 14.61
CA VAL A 81 -26.40 4.56 14.95
C VAL A 81 -26.28 3.45 16.01
N ARG A 82 -27.22 3.38 16.96
CA ARG A 82 -27.30 2.29 17.95
C ARG A 82 -27.61 0.91 17.36
N ASP A 83 -28.18 0.86 16.16
CA ASP A 83 -28.69 -0.36 15.52
C ASP A 83 -27.78 -0.84 14.38
N LEU A 84 -26.56 -0.29 14.26
CA LEU A 84 -25.61 -0.60 13.18
C LEU A 84 -25.11 -2.06 13.17
N GLY A 85 -25.06 -2.71 14.34
CA GLY A 85 -24.58 -4.09 14.48
C GLY A 85 -23.09 -4.27 14.14
N ASP A 86 -22.80 -5.31 13.35
CA ASP A 86 -21.44 -5.70 12.95
C ASP A 86 -20.90 -4.84 11.79
N PRO A 87 -19.75 -4.14 11.96
CA PRO A 87 -19.10 -3.41 10.86
C PRO A 87 -18.66 -4.29 9.70
N GLY A 88 -18.50 -5.62 9.87
CA GLY A 88 -18.14 -6.55 8.80
C GLY A 88 -19.13 -6.63 7.64
N ARG A 89 -20.36 -6.12 7.83
CA ARG A 89 -21.40 -6.04 6.79
C ARG A 89 -21.15 -4.93 5.77
N TYR A 90 -20.23 -4.00 6.04
CA TYR A 90 -19.91 -2.89 5.17
C TYR A 90 -18.48 -2.98 4.65
N ASP A 91 -18.29 -2.61 3.40
CA ASP A 91 -16.96 -2.49 2.78
C ASP A 91 -16.34 -1.11 3.06
N VAL A 92 -17.20 -0.10 3.24
CA VAL A 92 -16.78 1.28 3.52
C VAL A 92 -17.75 1.99 4.48
N ILE A 93 -17.21 2.78 5.41
CA ILE A 93 -17.97 3.68 6.28
C ILE A 93 -17.62 5.12 5.94
N ILE A 94 -18.61 5.93 5.61
CA ILE A 94 -18.46 7.31 5.14
C ILE A 94 -19.12 8.27 6.13
N LEU A 95 -18.32 9.02 6.87
CA LEU A 95 -18.78 10.07 7.77
C LEU A 95 -19.05 11.34 6.95
N LEU A 96 -20.33 11.61 6.71
CA LEU A 96 -20.78 12.68 5.82
C LEU A 96 -20.60 14.07 6.45
N PRO A 97 -20.47 15.13 5.62
CA PRO A 97 -20.29 16.48 6.11
C PRO A 97 -21.53 16.95 6.88
N GLY A 98 -21.32 17.79 7.90
CA GLY A 98 -22.39 18.39 8.70
C GLY A 98 -21.89 19.60 9.49
N LYS A 99 -22.83 20.39 10.01
CA LYS A 99 -22.51 21.49 10.92
C LYS A 99 -22.30 20.95 12.34
N SER A 100 -23.21 20.09 12.82
CA SER A 100 -23.01 19.30 14.03
C SER A 100 -22.35 17.96 13.71
N GLN A 101 -21.47 17.53 14.61
CA GLN A 101 -20.85 16.20 14.66
C GLN A 101 -20.73 15.72 16.12
N ALA A 102 -21.30 16.46 17.08
CA ALA A 102 -21.05 16.26 18.50
C ALA A 102 -21.71 14.98 19.00
N LYS A 103 -22.93 14.68 18.54
CA LYS A 103 -23.66 13.50 18.98
C LYS A 103 -22.93 12.22 18.53
N LEU A 104 -22.44 12.19 17.29
CA LEU A 104 -21.62 11.07 16.81
C LEU A 104 -20.26 10.97 17.51
N ARG A 105 -19.57 12.10 17.71
CA ARG A 105 -18.25 12.14 18.33
C ARG A 105 -18.29 11.69 19.79
N ASP A 106 -19.38 11.99 20.48
CA ASP A 106 -19.53 11.76 21.92
C ASP A 106 -20.31 10.46 22.23
N ASP A 107 -20.69 9.67 21.21
CA ASP A 107 -21.33 8.35 21.32
C ASP A 107 -20.29 7.21 21.47
N PRO A 108 -20.15 6.59 22.65
CA PRO A 108 -19.16 5.53 22.87
C PRO A 108 -19.39 4.27 22.02
N GLY A 109 -20.65 3.95 21.72
CA GLY A 109 -21.02 2.79 20.91
C GLY A 109 -20.57 2.97 19.46
N PHE A 110 -20.75 4.17 18.92
CA PHE A 110 -20.28 4.50 17.57
C PHE A 110 -18.76 4.55 17.47
N LEU A 111 -18.07 5.14 18.45
CA LEU A 111 -16.60 5.12 18.47
C LEU A 111 -16.04 3.69 18.53
N ALA A 112 -16.67 2.80 19.32
CA ALA A 112 -16.30 1.39 19.37
C ALA A 112 -16.56 0.67 18.04
N PHE A 113 -17.67 1.00 17.35
CA PHE A 113 -17.96 0.49 16.01
C PHE A 113 -16.86 0.88 15.00
N LEU A 114 -16.41 2.13 14.98
CA LEU A 114 -15.33 2.58 14.09
C LEU A 114 -13.99 1.89 14.39
N ARG A 115 -13.66 1.65 15.66
CA ARG A 115 -12.46 0.88 16.04
C ARG A 115 -12.52 -0.55 15.52
N ARG A 116 -13.67 -1.23 15.70
CA ARG A 116 -13.87 -2.59 15.15
C ARG A 116 -13.76 -2.59 13.63
N ALA A 117 -14.35 -1.61 12.95
CA ALA A 117 -14.25 -1.48 11.50
C ALA A 117 -12.79 -1.31 11.03
N ALA A 118 -12.00 -0.47 11.70
CA ALA A 118 -10.58 -0.29 11.40
C ALA A 118 -9.77 -1.58 11.66
N ASN A 119 -10.08 -2.33 12.73
CA ASN A 119 -9.43 -3.61 13.02
C ASN A 119 -9.78 -4.71 12.00
N LEU A 120 -10.94 -4.62 11.36
CA LEU A 120 -11.35 -5.48 10.24
C LEU A 120 -10.82 -5.00 8.88
N GLY A 121 -10.01 -3.94 8.82
CA GLY A 121 -9.47 -3.40 7.57
C GLY A 121 -10.51 -2.71 6.68
N ARG A 122 -11.65 -2.27 7.23
CA ARG A 122 -12.66 -1.55 6.45
C ARG A 122 -12.18 -0.15 6.07
N VAL A 123 -12.55 0.30 4.87
CA VAL A 123 -12.25 1.66 4.44
C VAL A 123 -13.12 2.63 5.25
N ILE A 124 -12.52 3.68 5.80
CA ILE A 124 -13.26 4.71 6.54
C ILE A 124 -12.97 6.07 5.91
N ALA A 125 -14.01 6.73 5.45
CA ALA A 125 -13.93 8.05 4.83
C ALA A 125 -14.51 9.11 5.77
N ALA A 126 -13.85 10.27 5.90
CA ALA A 126 -14.35 11.38 6.69
C ALA A 126 -14.25 12.72 5.95
N TRP A 127 -15.38 13.43 5.94
CA TRP A 127 -15.49 14.73 5.28
C TRP A 127 -15.34 15.89 6.28
N CYS A 128 -14.49 16.87 5.94
CA CYS A 128 -14.39 18.16 6.63
C CYS A 128 -14.12 18.01 8.15
N ARG A 129 -15.13 18.30 9.00
CA ARG A 129 -15.02 18.23 10.47
C ARG A 129 -15.15 16.81 11.01
N SER A 130 -15.66 15.86 10.21
CA SER A 130 -15.87 14.48 10.65
C SER A 130 -14.58 13.73 10.96
N GLY A 131 -13.42 14.23 10.50
CA GLY A 131 -12.11 13.71 10.89
C GLY A 131 -11.90 13.71 12.42
N ARG A 132 -12.57 14.60 13.15
CA ARG A 132 -12.53 14.65 14.63
C ARG A 132 -13.13 13.41 15.29
N ILE A 133 -14.14 12.81 14.65
CA ILE A 133 -14.72 11.55 15.12
C ILE A 133 -13.68 10.44 15.02
N LEU A 134 -12.91 10.40 13.93
CA LEU A 134 -11.82 9.43 13.77
C LEU A 134 -10.72 9.63 14.82
N ALA A 135 -10.37 10.88 15.12
CA ALA A 135 -9.41 11.22 16.17
C ALA A 135 -9.89 10.70 17.53
N LYS A 136 -11.15 10.97 17.90
CA LYS A 136 -11.75 10.49 19.15
C LYS A 136 -11.92 8.97 19.19
N ALA A 137 -12.16 8.34 18.05
CA ALA A 137 -12.19 6.89 17.92
C ALA A 137 -10.80 6.27 18.08
N GLY A 138 -9.71 7.04 17.99
CA GLY A 138 -8.35 6.52 18.13
C GLY A 138 -7.91 5.63 16.96
N VAL A 139 -8.43 5.90 15.76
CA VAL A 139 -8.10 5.15 14.53
C VAL A 139 -7.09 5.89 13.64
N LEU A 140 -6.54 7.01 14.11
CA LEU A 140 -5.64 7.88 13.34
C LEU A 140 -4.15 7.72 13.67
N GLU A 141 -3.79 6.87 14.62
CA GLU A 141 -2.41 6.66 15.09
C GLU A 141 -1.47 6.29 13.94
N GLY A 142 -0.63 7.21 13.46
CA GLY A 142 0.29 7.06 12.34
C GLY A 142 -0.32 7.29 10.94
N VAL A 143 -1.57 7.77 10.85
CA VAL A 143 -2.30 7.98 9.58
C VAL A 143 -2.05 9.39 9.06
N ARG A 144 -1.70 9.54 7.79
CA ARG A 144 -1.70 10.85 7.14
C ARG A 144 -3.12 11.26 6.74
N ILE A 145 -3.50 12.48 7.11
CA ILE A 145 -4.86 12.98 6.89
C ILE A 145 -4.85 14.40 6.34
N VAL A 146 -6.00 14.80 5.79
CA VAL A 146 -6.33 16.19 5.49
C VAL A 146 -7.55 16.58 6.32
N GLY A 147 -7.40 17.59 7.18
CA GLY A 147 -8.45 18.08 8.07
C GLY A 147 -8.40 19.58 8.24
N LYS A 148 -9.42 20.14 8.91
CA LYS A 148 -9.48 21.57 9.21
C LYS A 148 -8.27 22.01 10.05
N PRO A 149 -7.57 23.11 9.68
CA PRO A 149 -6.40 23.58 10.42
C PRO A 149 -6.69 23.87 11.89
N GLU A 150 -7.91 24.35 12.19
CA GLU A 150 -8.39 24.65 13.54
C GLU A 150 -8.40 23.43 14.49
N TYR A 151 -8.37 22.20 13.95
CA TYR A 151 -8.34 20.96 14.74
C TYR A 151 -7.02 20.19 14.58
N ARG A 152 -5.97 20.84 14.05
CA ARG A 152 -4.67 20.19 13.82
C ARG A 152 -4.10 19.54 15.08
N ALA A 153 -4.14 20.26 16.20
CA ALA A 153 -3.66 19.74 17.49
C ALA A 153 -4.45 18.51 17.97
N GLU A 154 -5.76 18.45 17.71
CA GLU A 154 -6.61 17.28 18.04
C GLU A 154 -6.20 16.06 17.21
N TYR A 155 -5.84 16.25 15.93
CA TYR A 155 -5.35 15.18 15.07
C TYR A 155 -3.97 14.69 15.45
N GLU A 156 -3.04 15.61 15.73
CA GLU A 156 -1.67 15.27 16.16
C GLU A 156 -1.69 14.56 17.52
N ALA A 157 -2.54 14.97 18.45
CA ALA A 157 -2.75 14.28 19.73
C ALA A 157 -3.33 12.87 19.57
N ALA A 158 -4.04 12.59 18.46
CA ALA A 158 -4.50 11.26 18.09
C ALA A 158 -3.48 10.46 17.27
N GLY A 159 -2.23 10.94 17.18
CA GLY A 159 -1.12 10.31 16.47
C GLY A 159 -1.14 10.49 14.95
N ALA A 160 -2.04 11.32 14.41
CA ALA A 160 -2.14 11.54 12.97
C ALA A 160 -1.03 12.46 12.45
N PHE A 161 -0.76 12.37 11.15
CA PHE A 161 0.11 13.29 10.42
C PHE A 161 -0.72 14.18 9.48
N PRO A 162 -1.29 15.30 9.98
CA PRO A 162 -2.08 16.19 9.15
C PRO A 162 -1.21 16.91 8.13
N ALA A 163 -1.63 16.87 6.86
CA ALA A 163 -1.00 17.60 5.77
C ALA A 163 -0.88 19.10 6.11
N ALA A 164 0.18 19.74 5.65
CA ALA A 164 0.30 21.19 5.75
C ALA A 164 -0.80 21.82 4.87
N THR A 165 -1.62 22.68 5.46
CA THR A 165 -2.61 23.46 4.71
C THR A 165 -1.99 24.81 4.39
N GLY A 166 -1.68 25.05 3.12
CA GLY A 166 -1.32 26.38 2.61
C GLY A 166 -2.54 27.32 2.60
N SER A 167 -2.43 28.43 1.85
CA SER A 167 -3.52 29.39 1.68
C SER A 167 -4.80 28.71 1.13
N ARG A 168 -5.93 29.44 1.10
CA ARG A 168 -7.23 28.91 0.60
C ARG A 168 -7.19 28.42 -0.86
N GLU A 169 -6.17 28.83 -1.61
CA GLU A 169 -5.89 28.45 -3.01
C GLU A 169 -5.01 27.19 -3.13
N GLU A 170 -4.21 26.88 -2.11
CA GLU A 170 -3.32 25.71 -2.02
C GLU A 170 -3.92 24.57 -1.19
N THR A 171 -5.25 24.39 -1.23
CA THR A 171 -5.86 23.32 -0.44
C THR A 171 -5.48 21.93 -0.95
N CYS A 172 -4.96 21.10 -0.05
CA CYS A 172 -4.55 19.72 -0.35
C CYS A 172 -5.74 18.88 -0.87
N PRO A 173 -5.56 18.08 -1.94
CA PRO A 173 -6.57 17.13 -2.40
C PRO A 173 -6.89 16.07 -1.34
N PRO A 174 -7.94 15.25 -1.53
CA PRO A 174 -8.22 14.12 -0.66
C PRO A 174 -7.00 13.23 -0.46
N VAL A 175 -6.76 12.81 0.77
CA VAL A 175 -5.67 11.88 1.12
C VAL A 175 -6.27 10.54 1.53
N SER A 176 -5.72 9.47 0.98
CA SER A 176 -6.00 8.09 1.37
C SER A 176 -4.74 7.45 1.92
N ASP A 177 -4.79 7.05 3.19
CA ASP A 177 -3.68 6.44 3.89
C ASP A 177 -4.20 5.36 4.84
N ARG A 178 -3.67 4.15 4.72
CA ARG A 178 -4.04 2.98 5.54
C ARG A 178 -5.56 2.78 5.69
N GLY A 179 -6.27 2.80 4.55
CA GLY A 179 -7.73 2.62 4.51
C GLY A 179 -8.55 3.83 5.01
N ILE A 180 -7.90 4.88 5.50
CA ILE A 180 -8.56 6.12 5.93
C ILE A 180 -8.49 7.15 4.81
N VAL A 181 -9.64 7.66 4.38
CA VAL A 181 -9.76 8.69 3.33
C VAL A 181 -10.31 9.97 3.92
N THR A 182 -9.62 11.09 3.74
CA THR A 182 -10.01 12.37 4.37
C THR A 182 -9.93 13.55 3.39
N THR A 183 -10.81 14.53 3.59
CA THR A 183 -10.82 15.77 2.79
C THR A 183 -11.26 16.98 3.61
N LEU A 184 -10.81 18.17 3.22
CA LEU A 184 -11.09 19.44 3.90
C LEU A 184 -12.32 20.18 3.33
N ARG A 185 -12.45 20.25 2.01
CA ARG A 185 -13.43 21.12 1.31
C ARG A 185 -14.45 20.30 0.56
N SER A 186 -15.54 19.96 1.24
CA SER A 186 -16.58 19.08 0.68
C SER A 186 -17.22 19.60 -0.61
N LYS A 187 -17.37 20.93 -0.80
CA LYS A 187 -17.90 21.50 -2.06
C LYS A 187 -16.90 21.38 -3.22
N PHE A 188 -15.63 21.69 -2.95
CA PHE A 188 -14.58 21.77 -3.98
C PHE A 188 -14.07 20.39 -4.39
N PHE A 189 -13.80 19.52 -3.41
CA PHE A 189 -13.29 18.16 -3.64
C PHE A 189 -14.39 17.10 -3.67
N ARG A 190 -15.65 17.47 -3.93
CA ARG A 190 -16.77 16.52 -3.88
C ARG A 190 -16.52 15.30 -4.77
N THR A 191 -16.20 15.54 -6.03
CA THR A 191 -15.92 14.49 -7.01
C THR A 191 -14.62 13.77 -6.72
N ALA A 192 -13.53 14.52 -6.51
CA ALA A 192 -12.22 13.95 -6.20
C ALA A 192 -12.24 13.05 -4.95
N MET A 193 -13.01 13.40 -3.93
CA MET A 193 -13.17 12.58 -2.73
C MET A 193 -13.96 11.31 -3.03
N CYS A 194 -15.08 11.40 -3.76
CA CYS A 194 -15.84 10.19 -4.13
C CYS A 194 -14.99 9.23 -4.98
N GLU A 195 -14.20 9.76 -5.91
CA GLU A 195 -13.26 8.96 -6.70
C GLU A 195 -12.16 8.32 -5.84
N GLU A 196 -11.57 9.06 -4.89
CA GLU A 196 -10.52 8.52 -4.02
C GLU A 196 -11.06 7.47 -3.04
N ILE A 197 -12.29 7.64 -2.53
CA ILE A 197 -13.00 6.60 -1.78
C ILE A 197 -13.17 5.36 -2.67
N ARG A 198 -13.70 5.52 -3.90
CA ARG A 198 -13.89 4.39 -4.84
C ARG A 198 -12.59 3.65 -5.12
N LYS A 199 -11.52 4.35 -5.51
CA LYS A 199 -10.21 3.75 -5.79
C LYS A 199 -9.65 3.01 -4.57
N THR A 200 -9.84 3.57 -3.38
CA THR A 200 -9.42 2.93 -2.12
C THR A 200 -10.21 1.65 -1.90
N VAL A 201 -11.54 1.69 -1.98
CA VAL A 201 -12.40 0.50 -1.80
C VAL A 201 -12.10 -0.60 -2.82
N GLU A 202 -12.03 -0.27 -4.11
CA GLU A 202 -11.76 -1.24 -5.17
C GLU A 202 -10.38 -1.91 -5.05
N SER A 203 -9.41 -1.24 -4.44
CA SER A 203 -8.07 -1.79 -4.23
C SER A 203 -7.91 -2.46 -2.87
N SER A 204 -8.62 -1.97 -1.84
CA SER A 204 -8.53 -2.42 -0.45
C SER A 204 -9.41 -3.63 -0.14
N VAL A 205 -10.49 -3.85 -0.91
CA VAL A 205 -11.41 -4.97 -0.68
C VAL A 205 -10.99 -6.16 -1.56
N PRO A 206 -10.57 -7.32 -0.98
CA PRO A 206 -10.03 -8.45 -1.73
C PRO A 206 -10.88 -8.91 -2.92
N ARG A 207 -12.19 -9.11 -2.70
CA ARG A 207 -13.12 -9.55 -3.75
C ARG A 207 -13.24 -8.58 -4.94
N LEU A 208 -13.01 -7.29 -4.71
CA LEU A 208 -13.05 -6.26 -5.76
C LEU A 208 -11.70 -6.18 -6.48
N ALA A 209 -10.60 -6.19 -5.71
CA ALA A 209 -9.25 -6.11 -6.23
C ALA A 209 -8.92 -7.25 -7.20
N LEU A 210 -9.29 -8.48 -6.83
CA LEU A 210 -9.06 -9.68 -7.66
C LEU A 210 -9.85 -9.69 -8.97
N ARG A 211 -10.93 -8.91 -9.06
CA ARG A 211 -11.75 -8.81 -10.28
C ARG A 211 -11.30 -7.67 -11.20
N ARG A 212 -10.31 -6.87 -10.79
CA ARG A 212 -9.84 -5.77 -11.63
C ARG A 212 -9.27 -6.32 -12.95
N PRO A 213 -9.62 -5.70 -14.09
CA PRO A 213 -9.18 -6.19 -15.39
C PRO A 213 -7.66 -6.12 -15.50
N PRO A 214 -7.03 -7.06 -16.24
CA PRO A 214 -5.58 -7.05 -16.44
C PRO A 214 -5.12 -5.75 -17.14
N PRO A 215 -3.89 -5.28 -16.88
CA PRO A 215 -3.33 -4.12 -17.60
C PRO A 215 -3.25 -4.42 -19.10
N LYS A 216 -3.71 -3.49 -19.94
CA LYS A 216 -3.86 -3.74 -21.39
C LYS A 216 -2.56 -3.63 -22.18
N SER A 217 -1.58 -2.89 -21.66
CA SER A 217 -0.32 -2.57 -22.36
C SER A 217 0.90 -2.92 -21.52
N ARG A 218 2.03 -3.15 -22.21
CA ARG A 218 3.34 -3.17 -21.57
C ARG A 218 3.63 -1.80 -20.96
N ALA A 219 4.25 -1.77 -19.78
CA ALA A 219 4.72 -0.54 -19.17
C ALA A 219 5.73 0.16 -20.08
N SER A 220 5.52 1.45 -20.33
CA SER A 220 6.45 2.31 -21.08
C SER A 220 7.17 3.33 -20.17
N ALA A 221 6.54 3.70 -19.05
CA ALA A 221 7.11 4.61 -18.06
C ALA A 221 7.32 3.91 -16.71
N LEU A 222 8.59 3.71 -16.35
CA LEU A 222 9.03 3.12 -15.08
C LEU A 222 9.67 4.19 -14.19
N SER A 223 9.44 4.10 -12.88
CA SER A 223 10.25 4.79 -11.87
C SER A 223 10.83 3.80 -10.86
N PHE A 224 11.91 4.21 -10.21
CA PHE A 224 12.58 3.45 -9.16
C PHE A 224 12.39 4.11 -7.81
N ALA A 225 12.14 3.32 -6.79
CA ALA A 225 12.08 3.76 -5.41
C ALA A 225 12.94 2.87 -4.52
N VAL A 226 13.74 3.52 -3.69
CA VAL A 226 14.73 2.88 -2.82
C VAL A 226 14.52 3.37 -1.41
N TYR A 227 14.55 2.45 -0.45
CA TYR A 227 14.59 2.79 0.95
C TYR A 227 16.03 2.89 1.45
N ALA A 228 16.38 4.00 2.10
CA ALA A 228 17.69 4.17 2.74
C ALA A 228 17.55 4.81 4.14
N ARG A 229 18.34 4.32 5.09
CA ARG A 229 18.50 4.90 6.43
C ARG A 229 19.74 5.77 6.52
N LYS A 230 19.80 6.58 7.59
CA LYS A 230 21.04 7.22 8.04
C LYS A 230 22.18 6.19 8.11
N GLY A 231 23.27 6.44 7.38
CA GLY A 231 24.41 5.54 7.28
C GLY A 231 24.39 4.63 6.04
N GLN A 232 23.32 4.65 5.23
CA GLN A 232 23.21 3.90 3.97
C GLN A 232 23.31 4.81 2.73
N GLU A 233 23.89 6.01 2.90
CA GLU A 233 24.01 6.98 1.80
C GLU A 233 24.91 6.44 0.69
N PHE A 234 25.96 5.71 1.07
CA PHE A 234 26.88 5.05 0.14
C PHE A 234 26.15 3.97 -0.67
N GLU A 235 25.40 3.08 -0.01
CA GLU A 235 24.64 2.01 -0.65
C GLU A 235 23.62 2.57 -1.64
N ALA A 236 22.83 3.56 -1.21
CA ALA A 236 21.88 4.25 -2.07
C ALA A 236 22.58 4.90 -3.28
N ARG A 237 23.74 5.53 -3.07
CA ARG A 237 24.52 6.11 -4.18
C ARG A 237 24.98 5.04 -5.15
N ILE A 238 25.56 3.94 -4.67
CA ILE A 238 26.06 2.84 -5.51
C ILE A 238 24.93 2.27 -6.37
N LEU A 239 23.73 2.11 -5.81
CA LEU A 239 22.55 1.70 -6.56
C LEU A 239 22.25 2.68 -7.70
N VAL A 240 22.13 3.98 -7.40
CA VAL A 240 21.82 4.99 -8.43
C VAL A 240 22.91 5.07 -9.49
N GLU A 241 24.18 5.08 -9.10
CA GLU A 241 25.31 5.09 -10.04
C GLU A 241 25.30 3.86 -10.95
N SER A 242 25.06 2.68 -10.40
CA SER A 242 25.00 1.45 -11.18
C SER A 242 23.83 1.50 -12.17
N LEU A 243 22.67 2.05 -11.78
CA LEU A 243 21.56 2.27 -12.69
C LEU A 243 21.93 3.25 -13.81
N ARG A 244 22.56 4.39 -13.49
CA ARG A 244 23.01 5.35 -14.53
C ARG A 244 24.04 4.75 -15.48
N THR A 245 24.86 3.82 -15.00
CA THR A 245 25.94 3.20 -15.78
C THR A 245 25.45 2.05 -16.65
N PHE A 246 24.64 1.15 -16.08
CA PHE A 246 24.28 -0.13 -16.68
C PHE A 246 22.81 -0.22 -17.07
N GLY A 247 21.97 0.76 -16.68
CA GLY A 247 20.52 0.72 -16.88
C GLY A 247 20.04 0.91 -18.31
N GLY A 248 20.95 1.12 -19.28
CA GLY A 248 20.61 1.30 -20.69
C GLY A 248 19.54 2.38 -20.89
N VAL A 249 18.45 2.06 -21.58
CA VAL A 249 17.35 3.02 -21.82
C VAL A 249 16.61 3.43 -20.53
N LEU A 250 16.69 2.60 -19.48
CA LEU A 250 16.14 2.87 -18.16
C LEU A 250 17.12 3.60 -17.24
N GLY A 251 18.35 3.86 -17.73
CA GLY A 251 19.39 4.56 -16.99
C GLY A 251 18.97 5.95 -16.56
N GLU A 252 18.13 6.65 -17.32
CA GLU A 252 17.64 8.00 -17.01
C GLU A 252 16.28 8.03 -16.31
N ALA A 253 15.72 6.87 -15.95
CA ALA A 253 14.43 6.82 -15.28
C ALA A 253 14.45 7.54 -13.91
N PRO A 254 13.33 8.14 -13.47
CA PRO A 254 13.24 8.81 -12.17
C PRO A 254 13.56 7.85 -11.02
N VAL A 255 14.42 8.29 -10.09
CA VAL A 255 14.75 7.55 -8.87
C VAL A 255 14.37 8.37 -7.65
N SER A 256 13.66 7.75 -6.72
CA SER A 256 13.31 8.31 -5.42
C SER A 256 14.04 7.56 -4.30
N ILE A 257 14.81 8.27 -3.50
CA ILE A 257 15.42 7.75 -2.26
C ILE A 257 14.56 8.19 -1.09
N LEU A 258 13.90 7.23 -0.46
CA LEU A 258 13.02 7.48 0.67
C LEU A 258 13.73 7.23 1.98
N PHE A 259 13.65 8.20 2.90
CA PHE A 259 14.27 8.13 4.21
C PHE A 259 13.31 8.61 5.31
N PRO A 260 13.38 8.04 6.53
CA PRO A 260 12.53 8.46 7.64
C PRO A 260 12.85 9.89 8.07
N THR A 261 11.83 10.69 8.34
CA THR A 261 12.01 12.10 8.77
C THR A 261 12.79 12.22 10.09
N ASP A 262 12.65 11.24 10.98
CA ASP A 262 13.33 11.13 12.27
C ASP A 262 14.74 10.54 12.18
N SER A 263 15.11 9.96 11.05
CA SER A 263 16.45 9.42 10.78
C SER A 263 16.93 9.84 9.38
N PRO A 264 17.18 11.14 9.17
CA PRO A 264 17.56 11.67 7.87
C PRO A 264 18.92 11.16 7.41
N LEU A 265 19.12 11.12 6.09
CA LEU A 265 20.41 10.84 5.48
C LEU A 265 21.45 11.87 5.95
N ARG A 266 22.67 11.41 6.24
CA ARG A 266 23.80 12.25 6.63
C ARG A 266 24.13 13.22 5.50
N GLU A 267 24.42 14.47 5.86
CA GLU A 267 25.08 15.39 4.93
C GLU A 267 26.48 14.86 4.62
N GLY A 268 26.92 15.02 3.38
CA GLY A 268 28.22 14.52 2.93
C GLY A 268 28.27 14.21 1.43
N PRO A 269 29.43 13.75 0.95
CA PRO A 269 29.69 13.59 -0.48
C PRO A 269 28.74 12.59 -1.15
N ASP A 270 28.35 11.51 -0.47
CA ASP A 270 27.43 10.51 -1.03
C ASP A 270 26.04 11.10 -1.28
N ARG A 271 25.52 11.90 -0.34
CA ARG A 271 24.22 12.57 -0.47
C ARG A 271 24.24 13.68 -1.53
N GLU A 272 25.32 14.43 -1.61
CA GLU A 272 25.52 15.42 -2.68
C GLU A 272 25.57 14.75 -4.05
N LEU A 273 26.24 13.60 -4.15
CA LEU A 273 26.33 12.85 -5.41
C LEU A 273 25.00 12.22 -5.80
N LEU A 274 24.21 11.71 -4.85
CA LEU A 274 22.81 11.30 -5.12
C LEU A 274 22.01 12.43 -5.79
N SER A 275 22.13 13.65 -5.27
CA SER A 275 21.45 14.82 -5.84
C SER A 275 21.97 15.15 -7.25
N ARG A 276 23.29 15.07 -7.47
CA ARG A 276 23.91 15.28 -8.80
C ARG A 276 23.50 14.21 -9.82
N LEU A 277 23.23 12.98 -9.39
CA LEU A 277 22.72 11.88 -10.22
C LEU A 277 21.21 11.98 -10.51
N GLY A 278 20.57 13.07 -10.08
CA GLY A 278 19.15 13.33 -10.30
C GLY A 278 18.21 12.50 -9.42
N ALA A 279 18.70 11.93 -8.31
CA ALA A 279 17.86 11.19 -7.38
C ALA A 279 17.05 12.15 -6.49
N ALA A 280 15.73 11.94 -6.41
CA ALA A 280 14.86 12.71 -5.53
C ALA A 280 14.98 12.19 -4.10
N LEU A 281 15.44 13.04 -3.17
CA LEU A 281 15.53 12.72 -1.75
C LEU A 281 14.19 13.03 -1.07
N ILE A 282 13.46 12.00 -0.65
CA ILE A 282 12.08 12.12 -0.17
C ILE A 282 11.98 11.71 1.31
N PRO A 283 11.74 12.65 2.23
CA PRO A 283 11.42 12.29 3.61
C PRO A 283 10.01 11.70 3.68
N PHE A 284 9.83 10.70 4.55
CA PHE A 284 8.51 10.16 4.87
C PHE A 284 8.31 10.02 6.38
N ARG A 285 7.04 9.83 6.78
CA ARG A 285 6.64 9.50 8.14
C ARG A 285 5.79 8.23 8.11
N GLY A 286 5.93 7.42 9.14
CA GLY A 286 5.11 6.23 9.35
C GLY A 286 4.73 6.08 10.82
N ASP A 287 3.72 5.27 11.07
CA ASP A 287 3.34 4.72 12.38
C ASP A 287 4.58 4.21 13.14
N PRO A 288 4.93 4.82 14.28
CA PRO A 288 6.10 4.45 15.06
C PRO A 288 6.15 2.97 15.45
N LYS A 289 4.99 2.33 15.67
CA LYS A 289 4.92 0.91 16.04
C LYS A 289 5.32 0.01 14.86
N VAL A 290 4.92 0.38 13.65
CA VAL A 290 5.33 -0.33 12.43
C VAL A 290 6.80 -0.08 12.15
N MET A 291 7.25 1.16 12.28
CA MET A 291 8.66 1.55 12.05
C MET A 291 9.63 0.85 13.02
N ALA A 292 9.18 0.57 14.25
CA ALA A 292 9.96 -0.14 15.26
C ALA A 292 9.99 -1.67 15.06
N HIS A 293 9.05 -2.24 14.30
CA HIS A 293 9.05 -3.67 14.03
C HIS A 293 10.19 -4.02 13.04
N PRO A 294 10.90 -5.16 13.22
CA PRO A 294 12.02 -5.52 12.38
C PRO A 294 11.72 -5.45 10.87
N LEU A 295 12.60 -4.77 10.13
CA LEU A 295 12.57 -4.61 8.67
C LEU A 295 11.24 -4.07 8.09
N SER A 296 10.38 -3.47 8.91
CA SER A 296 8.99 -3.12 8.56
C SER A 296 8.80 -1.68 8.13
N ASP A 297 9.70 -0.80 8.54
CA ASP A 297 9.86 0.59 8.10
C ASP A 297 9.88 0.76 6.58
N LYS A 298 10.47 -0.19 5.87
CA LYS A 298 10.53 -0.15 4.41
C LYS A 298 9.14 -0.22 3.78
N SER A 299 8.13 -0.81 4.45
CA SER A 299 6.75 -0.83 3.97
C SER A 299 6.12 0.56 3.94
N ALA A 300 6.42 1.41 4.92
CA ALA A 300 5.94 2.80 4.96
C ALA A 300 6.59 3.63 3.84
N ALA A 301 7.87 3.42 3.58
CA ALA A 301 8.56 4.00 2.43
C ALA A 301 7.96 3.49 1.10
N ALA A 302 7.69 2.19 0.97
CA ALA A 302 7.08 1.60 -0.22
C ALA A 302 5.69 2.21 -0.51
N ALA A 303 4.88 2.41 0.52
CA ALA A 303 3.58 3.09 0.41
C ALA A 303 3.72 4.56 -0.01
N GLU A 304 4.76 5.27 0.44
CA GLU A 304 5.09 6.64 0.01
C GLU A 304 5.51 6.70 -1.45
N ALA A 305 6.36 5.78 -1.88
CA ALA A 305 6.78 5.66 -3.27
C ALA A 305 5.59 5.41 -4.20
N GLU A 306 4.76 4.41 -3.89
CA GLU A 306 3.62 4.02 -4.73
C GLU A 306 2.63 5.15 -4.94
N ARG A 307 2.33 5.91 -3.88
CA ARG A 307 1.41 7.04 -3.99
C ARG A 307 1.96 8.20 -4.79
N ARG A 308 3.28 8.42 -4.78
CA ARG A 308 3.91 9.45 -5.63
C ARG A 308 3.97 9.03 -7.09
N ALA A 309 4.07 7.73 -7.33
CA ALA A 309 4.05 7.10 -8.65
C ALA A 309 2.62 6.99 -9.25
N ASP A 310 1.59 6.87 -8.40
CA ASP A 310 0.17 6.77 -8.80
C ASP A 310 -0.24 7.95 -9.70
N GLY A 311 -0.71 7.63 -10.91
CA GLY A 311 -1.06 8.59 -11.96
C GLY A 311 0.12 9.27 -12.68
N LYS A 312 1.38 8.96 -12.35
CA LYS A 312 2.57 9.55 -12.98
C LYS A 312 3.41 8.57 -13.79
N THR A 313 3.47 7.32 -13.35
CA THR A 313 4.25 6.26 -14.00
C THR A 313 3.39 5.01 -14.13
N GLU A 314 3.64 4.22 -15.17
CA GLU A 314 2.89 2.98 -15.42
C GLU A 314 3.42 1.80 -14.60
N ALA A 315 4.67 1.85 -14.16
CA ALA A 315 5.29 0.86 -13.27
C ALA A 315 6.20 1.54 -12.24
N LEU A 316 6.33 0.90 -11.07
CA LEU A 316 7.23 1.29 -10.00
C LEU A 316 8.07 0.08 -9.58
N ALA A 317 9.39 0.20 -9.69
CA ALA A 317 10.35 -0.76 -9.14
C ALA A 317 10.72 -0.35 -7.71
N TRP A 318 10.34 -1.18 -6.74
CA TRP A 318 10.68 -1.07 -5.32
C TRP A 318 11.90 -1.93 -4.99
N LEU A 319 12.96 -1.31 -4.48
CA LEU A 319 14.27 -1.93 -4.26
C LEU A 319 14.84 -1.62 -2.86
N ASP A 320 15.54 -2.60 -2.28
CA ASP A 320 16.41 -2.36 -1.12
C ASP A 320 17.72 -1.66 -1.59
N ALA A 321 18.28 -0.76 -0.77
CA ALA A 321 19.45 0.06 -1.13
C ALA A 321 20.73 -0.72 -1.42
N ASP A 322 20.81 -1.97 -1.01
CA ASP A 322 21.92 -2.88 -1.25
C ASP A 322 21.87 -3.57 -2.62
N THR A 323 21.16 -2.96 -3.59
CA THR A 323 21.03 -3.47 -4.96
C THR A 323 22.07 -2.82 -5.88
N ILE A 324 22.70 -3.62 -6.74
CA ILE A 324 23.57 -3.16 -7.85
C ILE A 324 22.96 -3.59 -9.17
N PHE A 325 22.85 -2.67 -10.12
CA PHE A 325 22.54 -2.94 -11.52
C PHE A 325 23.82 -3.32 -12.29
N LEU A 326 23.72 -4.34 -13.12
CA LEU A 326 24.85 -4.89 -13.89
C LEU A 326 24.52 -5.02 -15.39
N ASP A 327 23.24 -4.84 -15.74
CA ASP A 327 22.70 -4.82 -17.10
C ASP A 327 21.38 -4.02 -17.12
N GLU A 328 20.85 -3.72 -18.32
CA GLU A 328 19.57 -3.02 -18.49
C GLU A 328 18.42 -3.84 -17.87
N PRO A 329 17.64 -3.29 -16.92
CA PRO A 329 16.58 -4.03 -16.23
C PRO A 329 15.28 -4.07 -17.05
N GLY A 330 15.33 -4.49 -18.31
CA GLY A 330 14.22 -4.47 -19.26
C GLY A 330 12.99 -5.29 -18.83
N ASP A 331 13.16 -6.28 -17.96
CA ASP A 331 12.06 -7.09 -17.38
C ASP A 331 11.25 -6.32 -16.32
N PHE A 332 11.74 -5.17 -15.86
CA PHE A 332 10.95 -4.27 -15.00
C PHE A 332 9.87 -3.53 -15.80
N LEU A 333 9.93 -3.52 -17.13
CA LEU A 333 8.84 -3.05 -17.97
C LEU A 333 7.76 -4.11 -18.09
N LEU A 334 6.88 -4.15 -17.08
CA LEU A 334 5.81 -5.15 -16.92
C LEU A 334 5.05 -5.37 -18.24
N PRO A 335 4.95 -6.61 -18.75
CA PRO A 335 4.20 -6.94 -19.94
C PRO A 335 2.69 -6.59 -19.85
N SER A 336 2.01 -6.62 -21.00
CA SER A 336 0.54 -6.64 -21.01
C SER A 336 0.05 -7.86 -20.22
N GLY A 337 -1.05 -7.70 -19.49
CA GLY A 337 -1.57 -8.73 -18.59
C GLY A 337 -0.98 -8.70 -17.18
N ILE A 338 0.23 -8.17 -17.00
CA ILE A 338 0.96 -8.29 -15.73
C ILE A 338 0.83 -7.03 -14.85
N ALA A 339 0.38 -7.26 -13.61
CA ALA A 339 0.17 -6.24 -12.59
C ALA A 339 1.31 -6.18 -11.56
N LEU A 340 2.02 -7.28 -11.36
CA LEU A 340 3.13 -7.39 -10.42
C LEU A 340 4.20 -8.35 -10.96
N ALA A 341 5.47 -8.01 -10.78
CA ALA A 341 6.58 -8.94 -10.96
C ALA A 341 7.48 -8.95 -9.71
N GLY A 342 8.02 -10.12 -9.37
CA GLY A 342 8.91 -10.28 -8.22
C GLY A 342 9.69 -11.59 -8.26
N ARG A 343 10.61 -11.76 -7.33
CA ARG A 343 11.31 -13.04 -7.10
C ARG A 343 10.74 -13.74 -5.85
N PRO A 344 10.71 -15.08 -5.85
CA PRO A 344 10.57 -15.84 -4.61
C PRO A 344 11.67 -15.48 -3.63
N VAL A 345 11.44 -15.75 -2.34
CA VAL A 345 12.48 -15.65 -1.32
C VAL A 345 13.67 -16.56 -1.61
N HIS A 346 14.82 -16.23 -1.02
CA HIS A 346 16.05 -17.01 -1.23
C HIS A 346 16.00 -18.37 -0.55
N HIS A 347 15.50 -18.42 0.68
CA HIS A 347 15.33 -19.62 1.48
C HIS A 347 13.88 -19.73 1.95
N THR A 348 13.43 -20.94 2.29
CA THR A 348 12.08 -21.17 2.80
C THR A 348 11.78 -20.30 4.03
N LEU A 349 12.68 -20.25 5.01
CA LEU A 349 12.53 -19.47 6.25
C LEU A 349 11.19 -19.75 6.94
N ILE A 350 10.30 -18.76 6.96
CA ILE A 350 8.96 -18.82 7.56
C ILE A 350 7.88 -19.21 6.54
N GLY A 351 8.29 -19.48 5.30
CA GLY A 351 7.42 -19.89 4.20
C GLY A 351 6.80 -21.27 4.44
N SER A 352 5.63 -21.49 3.85
CA SER A 352 4.90 -22.75 3.96
C SER A 352 5.27 -23.69 2.79
N PRO A 353 5.80 -24.90 3.03
CA PRO A 353 6.14 -25.86 1.97
C PRO A 353 4.92 -26.31 1.17
N TRP A 354 5.06 -26.50 -0.15
CA TRP A 354 3.93 -26.81 -1.03
C TRP A 354 3.34 -28.22 -0.79
N ASP A 355 4.22 -29.20 -0.59
CA ASP A 355 3.88 -30.62 -0.47
C ASP A 355 3.52 -31.02 0.99
N GLU A 356 3.44 -30.04 1.90
CA GLU A 356 3.04 -30.20 3.30
C GLU A 356 1.74 -29.43 3.59
N PRO A 357 1.04 -29.72 4.70
CA PRO A 357 -0.07 -28.88 5.18
C PRO A 357 0.31 -27.40 5.27
N VAL A 358 -0.68 -26.51 5.15
CA VAL A 358 -0.45 -25.07 5.35
C VAL A 358 0.05 -24.89 6.78
N SER A 359 1.08 -24.08 6.99
CA SER A 359 1.57 -23.85 8.34
C SER A 359 0.61 -22.91 9.09
N PRO A 360 0.49 -23.02 10.42
CA PRO A 360 -0.49 -22.24 11.19
C PRO A 360 -0.41 -20.72 10.96
N LEU A 361 0.79 -20.17 10.84
CA LEU A 361 0.98 -18.75 10.51
C LEU A 361 0.36 -18.38 9.16
N TRP A 362 0.49 -19.23 8.14
CA TRP A 362 -0.04 -18.97 6.80
C TRP A 362 -1.54 -19.22 6.71
N GLU A 363 -2.10 -20.14 7.51
CA GLU A 363 -3.55 -20.30 7.65
C GLU A 363 -4.17 -19.00 8.20
N LEU A 364 -3.60 -18.46 9.29
CA LEU A 364 -4.04 -17.17 9.85
C LEU A 364 -3.91 -16.04 8.85
N LEU A 365 -2.78 -15.95 8.13
CA LEU A 365 -2.60 -14.91 7.09
C LEU A 365 -3.62 -15.03 5.97
N TYR A 366 -3.94 -16.25 5.53
CA TYR A 366 -4.93 -16.46 4.47
C TYR A 366 -6.35 -16.12 4.94
N GLU A 367 -6.68 -16.42 6.20
CA GLU A 367 -7.96 -16.03 6.79
C GLU A 367 -8.08 -14.50 6.93
N GLU A 368 -7.09 -13.88 7.58
CA GLU A 368 -7.07 -12.44 7.87
C GLU A 368 -7.09 -11.57 6.60
N GLU A 369 -6.41 -12.01 5.54
CA GLU A 369 -6.37 -11.30 4.27
C GLU A 369 -7.41 -11.81 3.26
N SER A 370 -8.23 -12.79 3.62
CA SER A 370 -9.22 -13.42 2.74
C SER A 370 -8.60 -13.92 1.41
N VAL A 371 -7.45 -14.59 1.50
CA VAL A 371 -6.73 -15.14 0.35
C VAL A 371 -7.54 -16.31 -0.25
N PRO A 372 -7.96 -16.24 -1.52
CA PRO A 372 -8.66 -17.34 -2.15
C PRO A 372 -7.68 -18.47 -2.51
N ILE A 373 -8.05 -19.70 -2.14
CA ILE A 373 -7.22 -20.89 -2.40
C ILE A 373 -6.87 -21.07 -3.89
N ALA A 374 -7.77 -20.69 -4.80
CA ALA A 374 -7.56 -20.76 -6.24
C ALA A 374 -6.40 -19.86 -6.73
N ASN A 375 -6.03 -18.86 -5.94
CA ASN A 375 -4.97 -17.91 -6.21
C ASN A 375 -3.63 -18.29 -5.55
N VAL A 376 -3.58 -19.41 -4.83
CA VAL A 376 -2.36 -19.97 -4.26
C VAL A 376 -1.74 -20.95 -5.28
N PHE A 377 -0.44 -20.83 -5.53
CA PHE A 377 0.28 -21.61 -6.54
C PHE A 377 1.70 -21.97 -6.06
N PRO A 378 2.36 -23.00 -6.62
CA PRO A 378 3.71 -23.34 -6.18
C PRO A 378 4.73 -22.31 -6.69
N MET A 379 5.68 -21.95 -5.83
CA MET A 379 6.89 -21.20 -6.16
C MET A 379 8.11 -22.02 -5.75
N VAL A 380 9.27 -21.74 -6.35
CA VAL A 380 10.54 -22.38 -5.97
C VAL A 380 11.48 -21.33 -5.41
N THR A 381 11.97 -21.55 -4.20
CA THR A 381 12.96 -20.66 -3.59
C THR A 381 14.25 -20.58 -4.41
N THR A 382 14.96 -19.45 -4.28
CA THR A 382 16.12 -19.18 -5.14
C THR A 382 17.33 -20.07 -4.81
N VAL A 383 17.62 -20.30 -3.53
CA VAL A 383 18.86 -20.94 -3.06
C VAL A 383 18.63 -22.40 -2.65
N ASP A 384 17.70 -22.68 -1.73
CA ASP A 384 17.40 -24.05 -1.26
C ASP A 384 16.49 -24.86 -2.21
N ARG A 385 15.99 -24.25 -3.29
CA ARG A 385 15.19 -24.88 -4.35
C ARG A 385 13.98 -25.67 -3.87
N ARG A 386 13.40 -25.26 -2.74
CA ARG A 386 12.23 -25.89 -2.16
C ARG A 386 10.96 -25.36 -2.82
N ARG A 387 10.03 -26.27 -3.10
CA ARG A 387 8.67 -25.92 -3.54
C ARG A 387 7.89 -25.42 -2.34
N ILE A 388 7.47 -24.17 -2.41
CA ILE A 388 6.74 -23.48 -1.34
C ILE A 388 5.45 -22.87 -1.90
N ARG A 389 4.51 -22.55 -1.01
CA ARG A 389 3.40 -21.62 -1.32
C ARG A 389 3.97 -20.21 -1.59
N PRO A 390 3.25 -19.32 -2.29
CA PRO A 390 3.84 -18.09 -2.78
C PRO A 390 4.38 -17.23 -1.64
N TYR A 391 5.68 -16.94 -1.69
CA TYR A 391 6.38 -16.15 -0.71
C TYR A 391 7.45 -15.31 -1.42
N PHE A 392 7.18 -14.00 -1.50
CA PHE A 392 7.93 -13.06 -2.32
C PHE A 392 9.01 -12.34 -1.51
N ASN A 393 10.14 -12.03 -2.15
CA ASN A 393 11.17 -11.18 -1.54
C ASN A 393 10.70 -9.71 -1.53
N ALA A 394 10.75 -9.06 -0.37
CA ALA A 394 10.30 -7.66 -0.19
C ALA A 394 11.32 -6.60 -0.65
N GLY A 395 12.51 -7.01 -1.08
CA GLY A 395 13.61 -6.14 -1.50
C GLY A 395 13.73 -5.94 -3.01
N CYS A 396 12.90 -6.62 -3.81
CA CYS A 396 12.83 -6.39 -5.25
C CYS A 396 11.44 -6.77 -5.78
N LEU A 397 10.62 -5.75 -6.02
CA LEU A 397 9.27 -5.87 -6.57
C LEU A 397 9.03 -4.82 -7.64
N VAL A 398 8.27 -5.17 -8.67
CA VAL A 398 7.80 -4.22 -9.67
C VAL A 398 6.28 -4.26 -9.69
N VAL A 399 5.64 -3.11 -9.44
CA VAL A 399 4.19 -3.01 -9.28
C VAL A 399 3.58 -1.98 -10.22
N ARG A 400 2.31 -2.17 -10.56
CA ARG A 400 1.46 -1.13 -11.15
C ARG A 400 0.95 -0.21 -10.02
N PRO A 401 1.31 1.08 -9.97
CA PRO A 401 0.97 1.94 -8.82
C PRO A 401 -0.54 2.07 -8.55
N ASP A 402 -1.36 2.01 -9.60
CA ASP A 402 -2.82 2.07 -9.50
C ASP A 402 -3.43 0.84 -8.81
N ARG A 403 -2.66 -0.24 -8.61
CA ARG A 403 -3.06 -1.44 -7.87
C ARG A 403 -2.97 -1.29 -6.35
N ARG A 404 -2.24 -0.28 -5.87
CA ARG A 404 -2.12 0.07 -4.45
C ARG A 404 -1.59 -1.08 -3.57
N ILE A 405 -0.70 -1.90 -4.10
CA ILE A 405 -0.17 -3.10 -3.43
C ILE A 405 0.72 -2.69 -2.26
N LEU A 406 1.64 -1.75 -2.48
CA LEU A 406 2.60 -1.33 -1.45
C LEU A 406 1.91 -0.50 -0.34
N ARG A 407 0.92 0.32 -0.71
CA ARG A 407 0.04 1.03 0.23
C ARG A 407 -0.81 0.08 1.05
N THR A 408 -1.36 -0.97 0.43
CA THR A 408 -2.08 -2.01 1.15
C THR A 408 -1.15 -2.78 2.08
N TRP A 409 0.03 -3.18 1.61
CA TRP A 409 1.02 -3.87 2.44
C TRP A 409 1.31 -3.10 3.74
N TYR A 410 1.54 -1.79 3.64
CA TYR A 410 1.73 -0.97 4.84
C TYR A 410 0.48 -0.89 5.74
N ALA A 411 -0.71 -0.80 5.14
CA ALA A 411 -1.97 -0.76 5.88
C ALA A 411 -2.21 -2.05 6.68
N GLU A 412 -2.08 -3.20 6.01
CA GLU A 412 -2.31 -4.51 6.63
C GLU A 412 -1.20 -4.87 7.60
N LEU A 413 0.05 -4.46 7.34
CA LEU A 413 1.12 -4.61 8.33
C LEU A 413 0.79 -3.85 9.62
N ALA A 414 0.31 -2.61 9.53
CA ALA A 414 -0.11 -1.84 10.69
C ALA A 414 -1.28 -2.50 11.44
N ARG A 415 -2.23 -3.11 10.72
CA ARG A 415 -3.38 -3.81 11.28
C ARG A 415 -2.97 -5.12 11.96
N LEU A 416 -2.23 -5.97 11.26
CA LEU A 416 -1.88 -7.32 11.68
C LEU A 416 -0.83 -7.37 12.79
N LEU A 417 0.05 -6.36 12.88
CA LEU A 417 0.93 -6.22 14.06
C LEU A 417 0.17 -5.93 15.36
N ARG A 418 -1.12 -5.57 15.28
CA ARG A 418 -2.01 -5.42 16.43
C ARG A 418 -2.85 -6.67 16.70
N SER A 419 -2.73 -7.73 15.90
CA SER A 419 -3.39 -9.02 16.13
C SER A 419 -2.48 -9.90 17.00
N PRO A 420 -2.83 -10.14 18.29
CA PRO A 420 -1.96 -10.90 19.19
C PRO A 420 -1.70 -12.32 18.68
N GLY A 421 -2.74 -12.99 18.17
CA GLY A 421 -2.62 -14.36 17.67
C GLY A 421 -1.60 -14.49 16.53
N LEU A 422 -1.61 -13.57 15.57
CA LEU A 422 -0.66 -13.60 14.46
C LEU A 422 0.79 -13.31 14.90
N VAL A 423 0.98 -12.36 15.81
CA VAL A 423 2.31 -12.04 16.36
C VAL A 423 2.84 -13.20 17.20
N GLU A 424 1.99 -13.83 18.02
CA GLU A 424 2.35 -15.01 18.82
C GLU A 424 2.70 -16.21 17.95
N GLU A 425 1.91 -16.53 16.90
CA GLU A 425 2.26 -17.61 15.98
C GLU A 425 3.57 -17.34 15.25
N SER A 426 3.80 -16.10 14.81
CA SER A 426 5.07 -15.71 14.17
C SER A 426 6.25 -15.91 15.12
N ALA A 427 6.12 -15.55 16.40
CA ALA A 427 7.19 -15.66 17.39
C ALA A 427 7.64 -17.12 17.67
N LYS A 428 6.79 -18.12 17.39
CA LYS A 428 7.13 -19.55 17.53
C LYS A 428 8.10 -20.05 16.46
N ILE A 429 8.22 -19.33 15.34
CA ILE A 429 9.05 -19.74 14.20
C ILE A 429 10.43 -19.07 14.30
N PRO A 430 11.54 -19.80 14.07
CA PRO A 430 12.86 -19.18 13.99
C PRO A 430 12.89 -18.03 12.97
N ARG A 431 13.28 -16.83 13.43
CA ARG A 431 13.26 -15.58 12.63
C ARG A 431 11.86 -15.16 12.14
N GLY A 432 10.78 -15.69 12.73
CA GLY A 432 9.40 -15.33 12.44
C GLY A 432 9.13 -13.83 12.48
N SER A 433 9.43 -13.20 13.62
CA SER A 433 9.29 -11.75 13.78
C SER A 433 10.13 -10.95 12.77
N LEU A 434 11.33 -11.43 12.41
CA LEU A 434 12.19 -10.74 11.45
C LEU A 434 11.58 -10.70 10.04
N PHE A 435 10.90 -11.77 9.62
CA PHE A 435 10.37 -11.92 8.25
C PHE A 435 8.86 -11.73 8.13
N LEU A 436 8.16 -11.41 9.22
CA LEU A 436 6.71 -11.25 9.24
C LEU A 436 6.23 -10.20 8.23
N HIS A 437 6.97 -9.09 8.07
CA HIS A 437 6.65 -8.04 7.11
C HIS A 437 6.52 -8.58 5.67
N GLN A 438 7.37 -9.55 5.31
CA GLN A 438 7.44 -10.14 3.98
C GLN A 438 6.36 -11.22 3.77
N ALA A 439 6.00 -11.95 4.83
CA ALA A 439 4.88 -12.89 4.77
C ALA A 439 3.54 -12.14 4.60
N ILE A 440 3.34 -11.04 5.34
CA ILE A 440 2.16 -10.18 5.18
C ILE A 440 2.08 -9.59 3.77
N LEU A 441 3.20 -9.10 3.22
CA LEU A 441 3.27 -8.65 1.83
C LEU A 441 2.79 -9.74 0.85
N SER A 442 3.22 -10.98 1.06
CA SER A 442 2.83 -12.10 0.20
C SER A 442 1.34 -12.42 0.32
N ALA A 443 0.79 -12.42 1.53
CA ALA A 443 -0.65 -12.58 1.73
C ALA A 443 -1.46 -11.46 1.05
N VAL A 444 -1.01 -10.20 1.16
CA VAL A 444 -1.60 -9.06 0.46
C VAL A 444 -1.56 -9.21 -1.06
N ILE A 445 -0.43 -9.67 -1.62
CA ILE A 445 -0.35 -9.92 -3.08
C ILE A 445 -1.39 -10.97 -3.48
N LEU A 446 -1.48 -12.07 -2.73
CA LEU A 446 -2.41 -13.17 -3.02
C LEU A 446 -3.88 -12.81 -2.78
N SER A 447 -4.18 -11.83 -1.93
CA SER A 447 -5.56 -11.37 -1.71
C SER A 447 -6.02 -10.35 -2.74
N ARG A 448 -5.10 -9.72 -3.49
CA ARG A 448 -5.43 -8.59 -4.39
C ARG A 448 -5.12 -8.80 -5.86
N ILE A 449 -4.11 -9.59 -6.20
CA ILE A 449 -3.67 -9.77 -7.57
C ILE A 449 -3.91 -11.21 -8.01
N PRO A 450 -4.69 -11.45 -9.09
CA PRO A 450 -4.83 -12.78 -9.67
C PRO A 450 -3.48 -13.33 -10.11
N LYS A 451 -3.25 -14.62 -9.90
CA LYS A 451 -1.97 -15.30 -10.20
C LYS A 451 -1.58 -15.17 -11.66
N GLU A 452 -2.56 -15.05 -12.57
CA GLU A 452 -2.34 -14.84 -13.99
C GLU A 452 -1.76 -13.44 -14.31
N GLN A 453 -1.89 -12.49 -13.37
CA GLN A 453 -1.33 -11.14 -13.46
C GLN A 453 -0.01 -10.99 -12.67
N ILE A 454 0.54 -12.08 -12.13
CA ILE A 454 1.80 -12.11 -11.39
C ILE A 454 2.87 -12.79 -12.26
N ALA A 455 3.98 -12.10 -12.48
CA ALA A 455 5.15 -12.66 -13.15
C ALA A 455 6.30 -12.93 -12.17
N GLU A 456 7.01 -14.04 -12.37
CA GLU A 456 8.30 -14.26 -11.72
C GLU A 456 9.40 -13.60 -12.54
N LEU A 457 10.22 -12.76 -11.91
CA LEU A 457 11.40 -12.17 -12.57
C LEU A 457 12.46 -13.26 -12.85
N PRO A 458 13.25 -13.14 -13.93
CA PRO A 458 14.31 -14.10 -14.23
C PRO A 458 15.35 -14.22 -13.10
N PHE A 459 16.03 -15.37 -13.02
CA PHE A 459 17.03 -15.65 -11.98
C PHE A 459 18.17 -14.63 -11.92
N ARG A 460 18.47 -13.95 -13.04
CA ARG A 460 19.49 -12.89 -13.13
C ARG A 460 19.14 -11.61 -12.36
N TYR A 461 17.93 -11.51 -11.79
CA TYR A 461 17.51 -10.41 -10.93
C TYR A 461 17.49 -10.81 -9.46
N ASN A 462 17.79 -9.84 -8.60
CA ASN A 462 17.77 -9.98 -7.15
C ASN A 462 18.66 -11.14 -6.67
N TYR A 463 19.83 -11.33 -7.31
CA TYR A 463 20.72 -12.43 -6.96
C TYR A 463 21.40 -12.18 -5.59
N PRO A 464 21.32 -13.09 -4.61
CA PRO A 464 21.86 -12.87 -3.25
C PRO A 464 23.35 -13.22 -3.16
N LEU A 465 24.22 -12.21 -3.26
CA LEU A 465 25.68 -12.41 -3.22
C LEU A 465 26.15 -13.09 -1.93
N ALA A 466 25.59 -12.68 -0.78
CA ALA A 466 25.90 -13.26 0.53
C ALA A 466 25.66 -14.77 0.59
N LEU A 467 24.81 -15.30 -0.30
CA LEU A 467 24.43 -16.71 -0.39
C LEU A 467 25.06 -17.41 -1.58
N HIS A 468 26.00 -16.78 -2.30
CA HIS A 468 26.59 -17.34 -3.52
C HIS A 468 27.16 -18.76 -3.32
N ARG A 469 27.85 -19.02 -2.20
CA ARG A 469 28.41 -20.34 -1.88
C ARG A 469 27.35 -21.42 -1.63
N HIS A 470 26.15 -21.02 -1.22
CA HIS A 470 25.01 -21.92 -0.98
C HIS A 470 24.12 -22.12 -2.20
N CYS A 471 24.30 -21.30 -3.26
CA CYS A 471 23.53 -21.44 -4.49
C CYS A 471 23.87 -22.79 -5.18
N PRO A 472 22.89 -23.48 -5.79
CA PRO A 472 23.14 -24.67 -6.60
C PRO A 472 24.13 -24.40 -7.73
N ALA A 473 25.05 -25.33 -7.99
CA ALA A 473 26.16 -25.12 -8.93
C ALA A 473 25.70 -24.88 -10.37
N ASP A 474 24.61 -25.53 -10.78
CA ASP A 474 23.95 -25.40 -12.09
C ASP A 474 23.25 -24.05 -12.30
N LEU A 475 22.96 -23.33 -11.21
CA LEU A 475 22.31 -22.02 -11.25
C LEU A 475 23.25 -20.86 -10.89
N ARG A 476 24.47 -21.13 -10.43
CA ARG A 476 25.41 -20.07 -10.08
C ARG A 476 25.76 -19.27 -11.35
N PRO A 477 25.67 -17.93 -11.30
CA PRO A 477 26.12 -17.11 -12.41
C PRO A 477 27.63 -17.31 -12.61
N GLU A 478 28.06 -17.43 -13.86
CA GLU A 478 29.47 -17.59 -14.21
C GLU A 478 30.27 -16.30 -13.99
N SER A 479 29.60 -15.14 -14.02
CA SER A 479 30.22 -13.82 -13.89
C SER A 479 29.23 -12.78 -13.38
N TRP A 480 29.75 -11.63 -12.94
CA TRP A 480 28.92 -10.44 -12.65
C TRP A 480 28.10 -10.01 -13.87
N ASN A 481 28.66 -10.15 -15.07
CA ASN A 481 28.03 -9.77 -16.33
C ASN A 481 26.79 -10.63 -16.69
N ALA A 482 26.62 -11.79 -16.08
CA ALA A 482 25.44 -12.64 -16.29
C ALA A 482 24.19 -12.10 -15.55
N LEU A 483 24.39 -11.24 -14.56
CA LEU A 483 23.32 -10.71 -13.72
C LEU A 483 22.77 -9.38 -14.29
N ALA A 484 21.49 -9.13 -14.08
CA ALA A 484 20.89 -7.82 -14.29
C ALA A 484 20.89 -7.01 -12.99
N THR A 485 20.51 -7.66 -11.89
CA THR A 485 20.62 -7.07 -10.55
C THR A 485 21.11 -8.08 -9.50
N LEU A 486 21.86 -7.56 -8.53
CA LEU A 486 22.42 -8.31 -7.41
C LEU A 486 22.14 -7.57 -6.11
N ARG A 487 21.91 -8.33 -5.03
CA ARG A 487 21.86 -7.82 -3.66
C ARG A 487 23.05 -8.32 -2.85
N TYR A 488 23.72 -7.40 -2.17
CA TYR A 488 24.91 -7.73 -1.37
C TYR A 488 24.65 -7.83 0.13
N ASP A 489 23.45 -7.49 0.64
CA ASP A 489 23.03 -7.50 2.06
C ASP A 489 23.84 -6.58 2.99
N ASN A 490 25.16 -6.72 3.01
CA ASN A 490 26.10 -5.92 3.80
C ASN A 490 27.32 -5.57 2.93
N LEU A 491 27.83 -4.34 3.05
CA LEU A 491 29.05 -3.88 2.38
C LEU A 491 30.26 -4.79 2.62
N GLU A 492 30.33 -5.49 3.74
CA GLU A 492 31.36 -6.50 4.04
C GLU A 492 31.41 -7.64 3.01
N ASN A 493 30.29 -7.95 2.36
CA ASN A 493 30.26 -8.97 1.29
C ASN A 493 30.90 -8.47 -0.02
N LEU A 494 31.13 -7.17 -0.15
CA LEU A 494 31.81 -6.55 -1.30
C LEU A 494 33.24 -6.11 -0.97
N SER A 495 33.48 -5.62 0.25
CA SER A 495 34.80 -5.14 0.69
C SER A 495 35.80 -6.28 0.90
N GLY A 496 37.09 -5.95 1.10
CA GLY A 496 38.13 -6.93 1.42
C GLY A 496 38.34 -8.02 0.34
N GLY A 497 37.99 -7.71 -0.92
CA GLY A 497 38.02 -8.66 -2.04
C GLY A 497 36.72 -9.44 -2.28
N GLY A 498 35.66 -9.20 -1.51
CA GLY A 498 34.34 -9.83 -1.72
C GLY A 498 33.77 -9.60 -3.12
N TRP A 499 34.03 -8.44 -3.73
CA TRP A 499 33.67 -8.15 -5.12
C TRP A 499 34.36 -9.07 -6.15
N LYS A 500 35.42 -9.79 -5.77
CA LYS A 500 36.11 -10.80 -6.61
C LYS A 500 35.51 -12.20 -6.48
N THR A 501 34.40 -12.37 -5.75
CA THR A 501 33.70 -13.66 -5.60
C THR A 501 33.27 -14.25 -6.94
N LEU A 502 32.92 -13.38 -7.89
CA LEU A 502 32.64 -13.73 -9.29
C LEU A 502 33.62 -12.99 -10.20
N PRO A 503 33.98 -13.55 -11.37
CA PRO A 503 34.73 -12.82 -12.37
C PRO A 503 33.86 -11.72 -12.97
N ALA A 504 34.47 -10.57 -13.26
CA ALA A 504 33.84 -9.45 -13.96
C ALA A 504 34.67 -9.11 -15.20
N GLN A 505 34.01 -8.60 -16.23
CA GLN A 505 34.67 -8.23 -17.49
C GLN A 505 34.32 -6.79 -17.91
N GLY A 506 35.19 -6.20 -18.73
CA GLY A 506 34.95 -4.92 -19.39
C GLY A 506 34.63 -3.76 -18.44
N VAL A 507 33.53 -3.06 -18.73
CA VAL A 507 33.08 -1.90 -17.94
C VAL A 507 32.73 -2.31 -16.51
N THR A 508 32.09 -3.45 -16.31
CA THR A 508 31.71 -3.97 -14.99
C THR A 508 32.93 -4.18 -14.09
N ALA A 509 34.01 -4.78 -14.63
CA ALA A 509 35.24 -5.01 -13.86
C ALA A 509 35.88 -3.71 -13.38
N ARG A 510 36.01 -2.72 -14.28
CA ARG A 510 36.56 -1.39 -13.94
C ARG A 510 35.70 -0.69 -12.89
N TRP A 511 34.39 -0.70 -13.09
CA TRP A 511 33.44 -0.04 -12.19
C TRP A 511 33.50 -0.61 -10.77
N LEU A 512 33.56 -1.95 -10.63
CA LEU A 512 33.68 -2.62 -9.34
C LEU A 512 35.03 -2.33 -8.67
N ALA A 513 36.13 -2.40 -9.43
CA ALA A 513 37.48 -2.14 -8.91
C ALA A 513 37.64 -0.71 -8.38
N GLU A 514 37.10 0.29 -9.08
CA GLU A 514 37.13 1.70 -8.65
C GLU A 514 36.40 1.93 -7.31
N ARG A 515 35.38 1.13 -7.00
CA ARG A 515 34.48 1.35 -5.85
C ARG A 515 34.81 0.46 -4.66
N PHE A 516 35.34 -0.73 -4.91
CA PHE A 516 35.55 -1.76 -3.90
C PHE A 516 36.97 -2.35 -3.89
N GLY A 517 37.84 -1.93 -4.81
CA GLY A 517 39.20 -2.47 -4.98
C GLY A 517 40.26 -1.93 -4.03
N GLY A 518 39.87 -1.08 -3.08
CA GLY A 518 40.75 -0.48 -2.07
C GLY A 518 41.37 -1.47 -1.09
#